data_AF-A0A7W8VJM7-F1
#
_entry.id   AF-A0A7W8VJM7-F1
#
_cell.length_a   1.000
_cell.length_b   1.000
_cell.length_c   1.000
_cell.angle_alpha   90.00
_cell.angle_beta   90.00
_cell.angle_gamma   90.00
#
_symmetry.space_group_name_H-M   'P 1'
#
loop_
_entity.id
_entity.type
_entity.pdbx_description
1 polymer ?
#
loop_
_entity_poly.entity_id
_entity_poly.type
_entity_poly.pdbx_seq_one_letter_code
_entity_poly.pdbx_strand_id
1 'polypeptide(L)'
;MYIKSIIRNFLFLLLAGVCFTSCEKMDATYKDFLNGGEIVYNGKPELLQVFSGNKRVKLKWYIVSDPKITSAKIYWNNPAHIEGEPVIPGQRPAGRDSVVLAIQRGSGTDSVQTFIDRLKEGIYTFSVFMYDDKGHSSVKSEVIGDVYGDNYQASITNRPLDMPQLNILNGKSDLYIPWYGVAQQAVRIDLIYTNTAGQVKTVQKKKIPNPADARRGMIWLDRDTLFNFKDAPGAKVRYRTAYLPEETAIDTFFTAYTDIGYKYYVPPTPPSKDENLALKKKVTTSSGTGTTLTDGDRTNSTVWQPSSSERADLNVWFYVDLGSAVDFNTVQTYFIKDPGKITYYEVLYTEAATIATDTKWKRAYIKFGAPETEDIFVSTNADNTALVNLKGRFIKINIGLRDEATNINVSEIEVYKKDKL
;
A
#
# COMPACT_ATOMS: atom_id res chain seq x y z
N MET A 1 87.78 -44.99 57.91
CA MET A 1 87.04 -43.76 57.51
C MET A 1 86.75 -43.68 55.99
N TYR A 2 86.64 -44.81 55.27
CA TYR A 2 86.47 -44.81 53.79
C TYR A 2 85.13 -45.40 53.29
N ILE A 3 84.46 -46.26 54.06
CA ILE A 3 83.22 -46.94 53.64
C ILE A 3 82.00 -46.00 53.57
N LYS A 4 81.88 -45.04 54.50
CA LYS A 4 80.76 -44.06 54.50
C LYS A 4 80.81 -43.10 53.30
N SER A 5 81.99 -42.81 52.75
CA SER A 5 82.15 -41.94 51.58
C SER A 5 81.79 -42.67 50.28
N ILE A 6 82.17 -43.95 50.16
CA ILE A 6 81.84 -44.79 49.01
C ILE A 6 80.33 -45.04 48.92
N ILE A 7 79.67 -45.36 50.03
CA ILE A 7 78.21 -45.56 50.05
C ILE A 7 77.46 -44.27 49.71
N ARG A 8 77.93 -43.11 50.19
CA ARG A 8 77.32 -41.82 49.86
C ARG A 8 77.48 -41.46 48.37
N ASN A 9 78.64 -41.73 47.79
CA ASN A 9 78.88 -41.48 46.36
C ASN A 9 78.14 -42.47 45.48
N PHE A 10 77.99 -43.73 45.90
CA PHE A 10 77.20 -44.73 45.19
C PHE A 10 75.70 -44.39 45.25
N LEU A 11 75.22 -43.90 46.40
CA LEU A 11 73.85 -43.43 46.55
C LEU A 11 73.58 -42.17 45.71
N PHE A 12 74.55 -41.25 45.60
CA PHE A 12 74.46 -40.09 44.70
C PHE A 12 74.48 -40.47 43.22
N LEU A 13 75.28 -41.47 42.82
CA LEU A 13 75.31 -41.97 41.44
C LEU A 13 74.01 -42.72 41.09
N LEU A 14 73.48 -43.50 42.04
CA LEU A 14 72.20 -44.19 41.88
C LEU A 14 71.05 -43.17 41.77
N LEU A 15 71.05 -42.12 42.60
CA LEU A 15 70.05 -41.06 42.57
C LEU A 15 70.14 -40.22 41.29
N ALA A 16 71.36 -39.97 40.78
CA ALA A 16 71.56 -39.30 39.50
C ALA A 16 71.11 -40.16 38.30
N GLY A 17 71.24 -41.48 38.38
CA GLY A 17 70.78 -42.42 37.34
C GLY A 17 69.25 -42.50 37.24
N VAL A 18 68.52 -42.37 38.36
CA VAL A 18 67.04 -42.38 38.37
C VAL A 18 66.47 -41.12 37.71
N CYS A 19 67.19 -39.98 37.77
CA CYS A 19 66.76 -38.71 37.16
C CYS A 19 66.74 -38.72 35.61
N PHE A 20 67.33 -39.72 34.93
CA PHE A 20 67.31 -39.81 33.47
C PHE A 20 66.22 -40.74 32.89
N THR A 21 65.40 -41.36 33.74
CA THR A 21 64.32 -42.28 33.29
C THR A 21 62.96 -41.62 33.06
N SER A 22 62.84 -40.32 33.36
CA SER A 22 61.61 -39.53 33.19
C SER A 22 61.47 -38.88 31.80
N CYS A 23 62.19 -39.35 30.79
CA CYS A 23 61.99 -38.91 29.42
C CYS A 23 60.86 -39.72 28.79
N GLU A 24 59.61 -39.50 29.24
CA GLU A 24 58.47 -39.85 28.40
C GLU A 24 58.58 -39.04 27.10
N LYS A 25 58.34 -39.69 25.96
CA LYS A 25 58.36 -39.01 24.66
C LYS A 25 57.40 -37.83 24.75
N MET A 26 57.86 -36.62 24.39
CA MET A 26 57.07 -35.39 24.44
C MET A 26 55.73 -35.50 23.68
N ASP A 27 55.64 -36.47 22.77
CA ASP A 27 54.46 -36.77 21.97
C ASP A 27 53.35 -37.52 22.76
N ALA A 28 53.68 -38.14 23.91
CA ALA A 28 52.75 -38.96 24.69
C ALA A 28 51.50 -38.17 25.13
N THR A 29 51.65 -36.87 25.40
CA THR A 29 50.57 -35.98 25.85
C THR A 29 49.61 -35.57 24.72
N TYR A 30 50.03 -35.68 23.45
CA TYR A 30 49.22 -35.28 22.28
C TYR A 30 48.85 -36.42 21.36
N LYS A 31 49.45 -37.61 21.55
CA LYS A 31 49.21 -38.80 20.72
C LYS A 31 47.73 -39.20 20.69
N ASP A 32 47.04 -39.04 21.81
CA ASP A 32 45.60 -39.30 21.90
C ASP A 32 44.75 -38.27 21.16
N PHE A 33 45.24 -37.03 21.00
CA PHE A 33 44.62 -35.99 20.18
C PHE A 33 44.92 -36.14 18.68
N LEU A 34 45.89 -36.98 18.31
CA LEU A 34 46.24 -37.31 16.92
C LEU A 34 45.60 -38.64 16.45
N ASN A 35 44.93 -39.38 17.34
CA ASN A 35 44.20 -40.59 17.00
C ASN A 35 42.97 -40.24 16.14
N GLY A 36 43.10 -40.42 14.82
CA GLY A 36 42.06 -40.12 13.83
C GLY A 36 42.54 -39.31 12.61
N GLY A 37 43.77 -38.77 12.65
CA GLY A 37 44.31 -37.93 11.59
C GLY A 37 43.78 -36.49 11.60
N GLU A 38 44.22 -35.67 10.65
CA GLU A 38 43.76 -34.29 10.47
C GLU A 38 42.29 -34.26 10.02
N ILE A 39 41.44 -33.49 10.71
CA ILE A 39 40.04 -33.28 10.30
C ILE A 39 40.02 -32.25 9.17
N VAL A 40 39.69 -32.71 7.96
CA VAL A 40 39.53 -31.84 6.79
C VAL A 40 38.13 -31.23 6.80
N TYR A 41 38.04 -29.90 6.87
CA TYR A 41 36.78 -29.17 6.73
C TYR A 41 36.69 -28.54 5.34
N ASN A 42 35.57 -28.79 4.66
CA ASN A 42 35.27 -28.12 3.41
C ASN A 42 34.73 -26.70 3.63
N GLY A 43 34.73 -25.89 2.58
CA GLY A 43 34.12 -24.56 2.58
C GLY A 43 32.67 -24.62 3.07
N LYS A 44 32.26 -23.67 3.92
CA LYS A 44 30.88 -23.59 4.45
C LYS A 44 29.96 -22.81 3.49
N PRO A 45 28.62 -22.98 3.61
CA PRO A 45 27.67 -22.12 2.91
C PRO A 45 27.85 -20.65 3.29
N GLU A 46 28.08 -19.79 2.30
CA GLU A 46 28.22 -18.35 2.49
C GLU A 46 26.91 -17.61 2.21
N LEU A 47 26.60 -16.59 3.02
CA LEU A 47 25.36 -15.80 2.95
C LEU A 47 24.11 -16.68 2.86
N LEU A 48 23.95 -17.63 3.78
CA LEU A 48 22.76 -18.46 3.86
C LEU A 48 21.53 -17.60 4.20
N GLN A 49 20.55 -17.61 3.30
CA GLN A 49 19.29 -16.89 3.41
C GLN A 49 18.11 -17.84 3.31
N VAL A 50 17.01 -17.47 3.97
CA VAL A 50 15.72 -18.15 3.90
C VAL A 50 14.66 -17.16 3.42
N PHE A 51 13.75 -17.64 2.59
CA PHE A 51 12.61 -16.87 2.09
C PHE A 51 11.33 -17.65 2.40
N SER A 52 10.43 -17.03 3.16
CA SER A 52 9.23 -17.66 3.69
C SER A 52 8.17 -17.89 2.60
N GLY A 53 7.40 -18.96 2.72
CA GLY A 53 6.35 -19.33 1.76
C GLY A 53 5.20 -20.09 2.40
N ASN A 54 4.26 -20.55 1.58
CA ASN A 54 3.09 -21.30 2.03
C ASN A 54 3.44 -22.80 2.15
N LYS A 55 3.55 -23.27 3.39
CA LYS A 55 3.96 -24.64 3.76
C LYS A 55 5.31 -25.03 3.15
N ARG A 56 6.16 -24.04 2.87
CA ARG A 56 7.50 -24.21 2.29
C ARG A 56 8.39 -22.99 2.55
N VAL A 57 9.69 -23.19 2.41
CA VAL A 57 10.68 -22.10 2.31
C VAL A 57 11.56 -22.31 1.09
N LYS A 58 12.18 -21.23 0.62
CA LYS A 58 13.35 -21.30 -0.28
C LYS A 58 14.59 -20.96 0.52
N LEU A 59 15.62 -21.81 0.42
CA LEU A 59 16.95 -21.51 0.92
C LEU A 59 17.84 -21.08 -0.25
N LYS A 60 18.72 -20.11 0.01
CA LYS A 60 19.75 -19.65 -0.93
C LYS A 60 21.07 -19.44 -0.21
N TRP A 61 22.17 -19.90 -0.80
CA TRP A 61 23.52 -19.61 -0.33
C TRP A 61 24.50 -19.61 -1.49
N TYR A 62 25.74 -19.23 -1.22
CA TYR A 62 26.83 -19.22 -2.18
C TYR A 62 27.94 -20.19 -1.80
N ILE A 63 28.61 -20.71 -2.83
CA ILE A 63 29.85 -21.49 -2.71
C ILE A 63 30.93 -20.67 -3.41
N VAL A 64 31.87 -20.12 -2.65
CA VAL A 64 32.82 -19.11 -3.17
C VAL A 64 34.01 -19.78 -3.87
N SER A 65 34.81 -20.57 -3.15
CA SER A 65 36.13 -20.99 -3.65
C SER A 65 36.36 -22.49 -3.67
N ASP A 66 35.62 -23.31 -2.92
CA ASP A 66 35.94 -24.74 -2.76
C ASP A 66 35.37 -25.58 -3.91
N PRO A 67 36.17 -26.04 -4.89
CA PRO A 67 35.66 -26.76 -6.05
C PRO A 67 35.26 -28.21 -5.72
N LYS A 68 35.59 -28.72 -4.53
CA LYS A 68 35.40 -30.13 -4.16
C LYS A 68 33.98 -30.43 -3.68
N ILE A 69 33.17 -29.40 -3.40
CA ILE A 69 31.79 -29.57 -2.94
C ILE A 69 30.95 -30.27 -4.01
N THR A 70 30.33 -31.39 -3.65
CA THR A 70 29.46 -32.18 -4.53
C THR A 70 28.04 -32.32 -4.01
N SER A 71 27.80 -32.02 -2.73
CA SER A 71 26.45 -32.07 -2.16
C SER A 71 26.30 -31.16 -0.93
N ALA A 72 25.05 -30.91 -0.55
CA ALA A 72 24.70 -30.29 0.71
C ALA A 72 23.64 -31.13 1.44
N LYS A 73 23.77 -31.26 2.75
CA LYS A 73 22.73 -31.80 3.62
C LYS A 73 22.09 -30.68 4.42
N ILE A 74 20.78 -30.60 4.34
CA ILE A 74 19.98 -29.54 4.93
C ILE A 74 19.11 -30.17 5.99
N TYR A 75 19.16 -29.63 7.20
CA TYR A 75 18.32 -30.01 8.32
C TYR A 75 17.34 -28.88 8.63
N TRP A 76 16.16 -29.22 9.11
CA TRP A 76 15.23 -28.26 9.70
C TRP A 76 14.73 -28.75 11.05
N ASN A 77 14.47 -27.80 11.94
CA ASN A 77 13.93 -28.09 13.27
C ASN A 77 12.92 -27.00 13.67
N ASN A 78 11.68 -27.40 13.98
CA ASN A 78 10.70 -26.54 14.63
C ASN A 78 10.69 -26.83 16.14
N PRO A 79 11.22 -25.93 16.99
CA PRO A 79 11.31 -26.17 18.42
C PRO A 79 9.95 -26.21 19.13
N ALA A 80 8.88 -25.69 18.50
CA ALA A 80 7.53 -25.74 19.04
C ALA A 80 6.78 -27.04 18.65
N HIS A 81 7.39 -27.94 17.87
CA HIS A 81 6.79 -29.22 17.54
C HIS A 81 6.77 -30.15 18.76
N ILE A 82 5.62 -30.77 18.99
CA ILE A 82 5.44 -31.81 20.00
C ILE A 82 5.58 -33.17 19.31
N GLU A 83 6.52 -33.99 19.77
CA GLU A 83 6.71 -35.36 19.26
C GLU A 83 5.41 -36.16 19.38
N GLY A 84 5.01 -36.82 18.29
CA GLY A 84 3.76 -37.58 18.22
C GLY A 84 2.54 -36.80 17.71
N GLU A 85 2.67 -35.50 17.38
CA GLU A 85 1.61 -34.81 16.65
C GLU A 85 1.30 -35.50 15.31
N PRO A 86 0.01 -35.59 14.92
CA PRO A 86 -0.37 -36.21 13.65
C PRO A 86 0.30 -35.49 12.48
N VAL A 87 1.10 -36.23 11.72
CA VAL A 87 1.61 -35.77 10.43
C VAL A 87 0.49 -35.94 9.40
N ILE A 88 0.03 -34.85 8.80
CA ILE A 88 -0.93 -34.91 7.69
C ILE A 88 -0.27 -35.70 6.55
N PRO A 89 -1.00 -36.59 5.83
CA PRO A 89 -0.43 -37.33 4.72
C PRO A 89 0.33 -36.43 3.74
N GLY A 90 1.60 -36.75 3.50
CA GLY A 90 2.48 -35.98 2.62
C GLY A 90 3.21 -34.81 3.28
N GLN A 91 2.90 -34.43 4.52
CA GLN A 91 3.62 -33.41 5.28
C GLN A 91 4.98 -33.94 5.77
N ARG A 92 6.04 -33.12 5.72
CA ARG A 92 7.32 -33.45 6.34
C ARG A 92 7.20 -33.35 7.86
N PRO A 93 7.88 -34.23 8.62
CA PRO A 93 7.94 -34.10 10.07
C PRO A 93 8.49 -32.73 10.46
N ALA A 94 7.79 -32.03 11.35
CA ALA A 94 8.19 -30.72 11.84
C ALA A 94 9.30 -30.80 12.90
N GLY A 95 9.60 -32.00 13.42
CA GLY A 95 10.73 -32.27 14.32
C GLY A 95 12.09 -32.12 13.62
N ARG A 96 12.94 -33.15 13.69
CA ARG A 96 14.27 -33.17 13.03
C ARG A 96 14.27 -34.09 11.83
N ASP A 97 14.32 -33.51 10.64
CA ASP A 97 14.47 -34.25 9.38
C ASP A 97 15.50 -33.55 8.48
N SER A 98 15.88 -34.19 7.38
CA SER A 98 16.88 -33.67 6.46
C SER A 98 16.64 -34.04 5.00
N VAL A 99 17.25 -33.26 4.11
CA VAL A 99 17.34 -33.61 2.70
C VAL A 99 18.78 -33.46 2.22
N VAL A 100 19.19 -34.31 1.29
CA VAL A 100 20.47 -34.19 0.59
C VAL A 100 20.21 -33.62 -0.80
N LEU A 101 20.91 -32.54 -1.13
CA LEU A 101 20.91 -31.89 -2.42
C LEU A 101 22.24 -32.20 -3.12
N ALA A 102 22.19 -32.81 -4.30
CA ALA A 102 23.35 -32.92 -5.16
C ALA A 102 23.70 -31.55 -5.76
N ILE A 103 24.98 -31.21 -5.79
CA ILE A 103 25.50 -29.93 -6.28
C ILE A 103 26.49 -30.20 -7.39
N GLN A 104 26.24 -29.62 -8.56
CA GLN A 104 27.20 -29.61 -9.66
C GLN A 104 27.91 -28.25 -9.66
N ARG A 105 29.21 -28.24 -9.37
CA ARG A 105 29.99 -27.00 -9.27
C ARG A 105 30.33 -26.43 -10.65
N GLY A 106 30.00 -25.16 -10.86
CA GLY A 106 30.59 -24.33 -11.92
C GLY A 106 31.98 -23.78 -11.55
N SER A 107 32.60 -23.04 -12.47
CA SER A 107 33.85 -22.32 -12.20
C SER A 107 33.59 -21.03 -11.40
N GLY A 108 34.23 -20.89 -10.23
CA GLY A 108 34.15 -19.68 -9.39
C GLY A 108 33.01 -19.70 -8.37
N THR A 109 32.47 -18.51 -8.06
CA THR A 109 31.36 -18.36 -7.12
C THR A 109 30.08 -18.89 -7.74
N ASP A 110 29.46 -19.86 -7.07
CA ASP A 110 28.21 -20.47 -7.49
C ASP A 110 27.09 -20.14 -6.49
N SER A 111 25.85 -20.01 -6.95
CA SER A 111 24.69 -19.78 -6.09
C SER A 111 23.79 -21.02 -6.09
N VAL A 112 23.55 -21.58 -4.91
CA VAL A 112 22.69 -22.75 -4.74
C VAL A 112 21.36 -22.30 -4.16
N GLN A 113 20.28 -22.82 -4.72
CA GLN A 113 18.91 -22.55 -4.26
C GLN A 113 18.13 -23.86 -4.20
N THR A 114 17.32 -24.03 -3.17
CA THR A 114 16.44 -25.20 -3.04
C THR A 114 15.21 -24.87 -2.21
N PHE A 115 14.16 -25.66 -2.38
CA PHE A 115 12.93 -25.55 -1.60
C PHE A 115 12.86 -26.68 -0.57
N ILE A 116 12.48 -26.32 0.65
CA ILE A 116 12.02 -27.29 1.65
C ILE A 116 10.51 -27.14 1.73
N ASP A 117 9.80 -28.14 1.23
CA ASP A 117 8.35 -28.14 1.05
C ASP A 117 7.59 -28.96 2.08
N ARG A 118 6.27 -28.81 2.08
CA ARG A 118 5.33 -29.60 2.90
C ARG A 118 5.65 -29.48 4.40
N LEU A 119 6.09 -28.31 4.83
CA LEU A 119 6.38 -27.97 6.22
C LEU A 119 5.09 -27.53 6.93
N LYS A 120 4.98 -27.84 8.22
CA LYS A 120 3.96 -27.25 9.10
C LYS A 120 4.23 -25.76 9.22
N GLU A 121 3.19 -24.93 9.27
CA GLU A 121 3.33 -23.51 9.61
C GLU A 121 4.00 -23.34 10.99
N GLY A 122 4.94 -22.40 11.09
CA GLY A 122 5.73 -22.14 12.29
C GLY A 122 7.14 -21.63 11.99
N ILE A 123 7.93 -21.44 13.05
CA ILE A 123 9.30 -20.94 12.98
C ILE A 123 10.27 -22.11 12.98
N TYR A 124 11.23 -22.10 12.05
CA TYR A 124 12.22 -23.17 11.91
C TYR A 124 13.64 -22.61 11.94
N THR A 125 14.55 -23.41 12.51
CA THR A 125 15.99 -23.27 12.27
C THR A 125 16.38 -24.21 11.15
N PHE A 126 16.99 -23.68 10.09
CA PHE A 126 17.55 -24.44 8.98
C PHE A 126 19.07 -24.48 9.11
N SER A 127 19.65 -25.67 9.03
CA SER A 127 21.10 -25.88 9.11
C SER A 127 21.61 -26.55 7.84
N VAL A 128 22.68 -26.03 7.25
CA VAL A 128 23.26 -26.54 6.01
C VAL A 128 24.72 -26.95 6.23
N PHE A 129 25.05 -28.15 5.78
CA PHE A 129 26.40 -28.72 5.72
C PHE A 129 26.72 -29.06 4.27
N MET A 130 27.93 -28.74 3.81
CA MET A 130 28.38 -29.11 2.46
C MET A 130 29.41 -30.23 2.54
N TYR A 131 29.38 -31.13 1.56
CA TYR A 131 30.23 -32.31 1.52
C TYR A 131 30.97 -32.42 0.19
N ASP A 132 32.19 -32.96 0.24
CA ASP A 132 32.92 -33.41 -0.94
C ASP A 132 32.55 -34.86 -1.30
N ASP A 133 33.13 -35.35 -2.38
CA ASP A 133 32.98 -36.73 -2.86
C ASP A 133 33.56 -37.79 -1.90
N LYS A 134 34.40 -37.38 -0.94
CA LYS A 134 35.01 -38.23 0.10
C LYS A 134 34.21 -38.23 1.41
N GLY A 135 33.16 -37.41 1.50
CA GLY A 135 32.31 -37.31 2.67
C GLY A 135 32.84 -36.38 3.77
N HIS A 136 33.89 -35.58 3.53
CA HIS A 136 34.31 -34.55 4.47
C HIS A 136 33.24 -33.45 4.55
N SER A 137 32.91 -33.01 5.76
CA SER A 137 31.87 -32.01 5.99
C SER A 137 32.48 -30.61 6.15
N SER A 138 31.76 -29.60 5.68
CA SER A 138 31.96 -28.24 6.17
C SER A 138 31.54 -28.10 7.63
N VAL A 139 31.91 -26.98 8.25
CA VAL A 139 31.22 -26.51 9.45
C VAL A 139 29.77 -26.12 9.12
N LYS A 140 28.92 -26.09 10.15
CA LYS A 140 27.50 -25.77 10.06
C LYS A 140 27.27 -24.28 9.74
N SER A 141 26.38 -23.99 8.80
CA SER A 141 25.76 -22.67 8.63
C SER A 141 24.27 -22.76 8.98
N GLU A 142 23.71 -21.76 9.68
CA GLU A 142 22.31 -21.77 10.11
C GLU A 142 21.58 -20.47 9.80
N VAL A 143 20.27 -20.58 9.59
CA VAL A 143 19.36 -19.44 9.43
C VAL A 143 17.99 -19.78 10.03
N ILE A 144 17.33 -18.79 10.62
CA ILE A 144 15.96 -18.93 11.14
C ILE A 144 14.99 -18.32 10.13
N GLY A 145 13.87 -18.99 9.87
CA GLY A 145 12.82 -18.47 8.99
C GLY A 145 11.43 -18.97 9.34
N ASP A 146 10.45 -18.18 8.95
CA ASP A 146 9.03 -18.49 9.09
C ASP A 146 8.53 -19.36 7.94
N VAL A 147 7.69 -20.32 8.26
CA VAL A 147 6.85 -21.05 7.30
C VAL A 147 5.43 -20.59 7.55
N TYR A 148 4.79 -19.97 6.56
CA TYR A 148 3.39 -19.55 6.65
C TYR A 148 2.46 -20.66 6.14
N GLY A 149 1.18 -20.60 6.49
CA GLY A 149 0.23 -21.62 6.09
C GLY A 149 -1.22 -21.23 6.32
N ASP A 150 -2.01 -22.20 6.79
CA ASP A 150 -3.46 -22.07 6.92
C ASP A 150 -3.87 -21.04 7.99
N ASN A 151 -3.07 -20.84 9.04
CA ASN A 151 -3.34 -19.82 10.06
C ASN A 151 -3.15 -18.42 9.48
N TYR A 152 -2.04 -18.14 8.79
CA TYR A 152 -1.86 -16.88 8.08
C TYR A 152 -2.97 -16.66 7.04
N GLN A 153 -3.29 -17.69 6.26
CA GLN A 153 -4.37 -17.66 5.27
C GLN A 153 -5.75 -17.36 5.88
N ALA A 154 -6.03 -17.84 7.10
CA ALA A 154 -7.27 -17.55 7.84
C ALA A 154 -7.27 -16.16 8.47
N SER A 155 -6.09 -15.58 8.74
CA SER A 155 -5.96 -14.26 9.36
C SER A 155 -6.20 -13.09 8.39
N ILE A 156 -6.04 -13.31 7.09
CA ILE A 156 -6.20 -12.27 6.08
C ILE A 156 -7.66 -12.07 5.69
N THR A 157 -8.06 -10.82 5.48
CA THR A 157 -9.42 -10.42 5.08
C THR A 157 -9.37 -9.55 3.84
N ASN A 158 -10.48 -9.46 3.10
CA ASN A 158 -10.54 -8.52 1.98
C ASN A 158 -10.37 -7.09 2.47
N ARG A 159 -9.70 -6.23 1.68
CA ARG A 159 -9.66 -4.80 1.97
C ARG A 159 -11.10 -4.29 2.16
N PRO A 160 -11.41 -3.71 3.32
CA PRO A 160 -12.75 -3.19 3.57
C PRO A 160 -13.03 -1.99 2.65
N LEU A 161 -14.29 -1.85 2.24
CA LEU A 161 -14.78 -0.80 1.36
C LEU A 161 -16.11 -0.25 1.88
N ASP A 162 -16.41 0.99 1.50
CA ASP A 162 -17.75 1.56 1.64
C ASP A 162 -18.58 1.24 0.38
N MET A 163 -19.89 1.44 0.43
CA MET A 163 -20.83 1.09 -0.64
C MET A 163 -20.42 1.73 -1.98
N PRO A 164 -20.07 0.93 -3.01
CA PRO A 164 -19.72 1.45 -4.32
C PRO A 164 -20.85 2.26 -4.96
N GLN A 165 -20.50 3.28 -5.72
CA GLN A 165 -21.43 4.22 -6.34
C GLN A 165 -21.30 4.24 -7.86
N LEU A 166 -22.36 3.84 -8.56
CA LEU A 166 -22.40 3.86 -10.02
C LEU A 166 -22.88 5.23 -10.52
N ASN A 167 -22.02 5.92 -11.27
CA ASN A 167 -22.36 7.17 -11.93
C ASN A 167 -22.76 6.93 -13.39
N ILE A 168 -24.04 7.16 -13.68
CA ILE A 168 -24.64 7.08 -15.02
C ILE A 168 -24.93 8.45 -15.64
N LEU A 169 -24.50 9.54 -14.99
CA LEU A 169 -24.78 10.90 -15.43
C LEU A 169 -23.96 11.25 -16.67
N ASN A 170 -24.49 12.13 -17.51
CA ASN A 170 -23.82 12.64 -18.71
C ASN A 170 -23.33 11.54 -19.66
N GLY A 171 -24.06 10.42 -19.73
CA GLY A 171 -23.72 9.27 -20.56
C GLY A 171 -22.51 8.46 -20.08
N LYS A 172 -21.98 8.75 -18.89
CA LYS A 172 -20.92 7.95 -18.25
C LYS A 172 -21.51 6.64 -17.70
N SER A 173 -20.65 5.70 -17.36
CA SER A 173 -21.03 4.48 -16.64
C SER A 173 -19.85 4.04 -15.79
N ASP A 174 -19.52 4.86 -14.80
CA ASP A 174 -18.30 4.69 -14.01
C ASP A 174 -18.66 4.27 -12.59
N LEU A 175 -18.08 3.18 -12.12
CA LEU A 175 -18.31 2.68 -10.76
C LEU A 175 -17.17 3.13 -9.84
N TYR A 176 -17.51 3.99 -8.88
CA TYR A 176 -16.59 4.45 -7.84
C TYR A 176 -16.59 3.49 -6.66
N ILE A 177 -15.42 3.08 -6.21
CA ILE A 177 -15.21 2.16 -5.09
C ILE A 177 -14.41 2.88 -4.01
N PRO A 178 -15.05 3.31 -2.91
CA PRO A 178 -14.37 3.88 -1.75
C PRO A 178 -13.77 2.78 -0.89
N TRP A 179 -12.51 2.91 -0.50
CA TRP A 179 -11.77 1.93 0.28
C TRP A 179 -11.43 2.45 1.68
N TYR A 180 -11.54 1.59 2.67
CA TYR A 180 -10.95 1.83 3.99
C TYR A 180 -9.46 1.42 4.01
N GLY A 181 -8.82 1.59 5.17
CA GLY A 181 -7.45 1.15 5.40
C GLY A 181 -7.28 -0.37 5.22
N VAL A 182 -6.05 -0.80 4.94
CA VAL A 182 -5.68 -2.21 4.80
C VAL A 182 -4.33 -2.48 5.45
N ALA A 183 -4.10 -3.71 5.91
CA ALA A 183 -2.83 -4.11 6.49
C ALA A 183 -1.66 -3.88 5.52
N GLN A 184 -0.47 -3.59 6.07
CA GLN A 184 0.70 -3.21 5.27
C GLN A 184 1.17 -4.32 4.32
N GLN A 185 0.93 -5.58 4.72
CA GLN A 185 1.16 -6.82 3.99
C GLN A 185 0.32 -6.94 2.72
N ALA A 186 -0.76 -6.16 2.57
CA ALA A 186 -1.51 -6.13 1.32
C ALA A 186 -0.66 -5.56 0.20
N VAL A 187 -0.58 -6.28 -0.92
CA VAL A 187 0.25 -5.92 -2.08
C VAL A 187 -0.56 -5.69 -3.35
N ARG A 188 -1.77 -6.26 -3.44
CA ARG A 188 -2.60 -6.15 -4.65
C ARG A 188 -4.08 -6.36 -4.33
N ILE A 189 -4.96 -5.68 -5.06
CA ILE A 189 -6.40 -5.98 -5.10
C ILE A 189 -6.74 -6.37 -6.53
N ASP A 190 -7.38 -7.53 -6.70
CA ASP A 190 -7.86 -8.00 -7.99
C ASP A 190 -9.38 -7.73 -8.07
N LEU A 191 -9.81 -6.94 -9.04
CA LEU A 191 -11.21 -6.58 -9.31
C LEU A 191 -11.65 -7.20 -10.64
N ILE A 192 -12.81 -7.84 -10.66
CA ILE A 192 -13.40 -8.45 -11.86
C ILE A 192 -14.80 -7.86 -12.05
N TYR A 193 -15.06 -7.32 -13.25
CA TYR A 193 -16.36 -6.75 -13.61
C TYR A 193 -16.63 -6.92 -15.11
N THR A 194 -17.87 -6.70 -15.54
CA THR A 194 -18.23 -6.67 -16.96
C THR A 194 -18.36 -5.22 -17.41
N ASN A 195 -17.74 -4.87 -18.53
CA ASN A 195 -17.85 -3.53 -19.09
C ASN A 195 -19.08 -3.36 -20.01
N THR A 196 -19.43 -2.13 -20.39
CA THR A 196 -20.59 -1.82 -21.24
C THR A 196 -20.55 -2.51 -22.61
N ALA A 197 -19.36 -2.88 -23.09
CA ALA A 197 -19.17 -3.70 -24.30
C ALA A 197 -19.42 -5.21 -24.08
N GLY A 198 -19.81 -5.62 -22.87
CA GLY A 198 -20.07 -7.02 -22.51
C GLY A 198 -18.82 -7.85 -22.22
N GLN A 199 -17.63 -7.24 -22.12
CA GLN A 199 -16.38 -7.93 -21.86
C GLN A 199 -16.11 -8.04 -20.37
N VAL A 200 -15.69 -9.21 -19.91
CA VAL A 200 -15.16 -9.39 -18.55
C VAL A 200 -13.78 -8.74 -18.48
N LYS A 201 -13.59 -7.82 -17.54
CA LYS A 201 -12.33 -7.13 -17.25
C LYS A 201 -11.80 -7.57 -15.89
N THR A 202 -10.49 -7.76 -15.83
CA THR A 202 -9.74 -7.92 -14.58
C THR A 202 -8.83 -6.72 -14.42
N VAL A 203 -8.96 -6.01 -13.30
CA VAL A 203 -8.15 -4.83 -12.95
C VAL A 203 -7.37 -5.14 -11.69
N GLN A 204 -6.09 -4.80 -11.69
CA GLN A 204 -5.23 -4.96 -10.52
C GLN A 204 -4.87 -3.59 -9.95
N LYS A 205 -5.12 -3.40 -8.66
CA LYS A 205 -4.76 -2.18 -7.93
C LYS A 205 -3.61 -2.48 -6.99
N LYS A 206 -2.62 -1.58 -6.96
CA LYS A 206 -1.42 -1.66 -6.11
C LYS A 206 -1.19 -0.31 -5.47
N LYS A 207 -0.29 -0.26 -4.48
CA LYS A 207 0.19 1.00 -3.94
C LYS A 207 0.80 1.85 -5.07
N ILE A 208 0.63 3.16 -4.99
CA ILE A 208 1.20 4.14 -5.92
C ILE A 208 2.10 5.12 -5.17
N PRO A 209 3.01 5.85 -5.83
CA PRO A 209 3.70 6.97 -5.20
C PRO A 209 2.70 7.97 -4.62
N ASN A 210 3.02 8.55 -3.45
CA ASN A 210 2.11 9.48 -2.80
C ASN A 210 1.90 10.72 -3.71
N PRO A 211 0.65 11.00 -4.16
CA PRO A 211 0.38 12.08 -5.10
C PRO A 211 0.69 13.48 -4.55
N ALA A 212 0.68 13.64 -3.23
CA ALA A 212 0.98 14.93 -2.58
C ALA A 212 2.49 15.17 -2.42
N ASP A 213 3.28 14.11 -2.25
CA ASP A 213 4.75 14.20 -2.16
C ASP A 213 5.38 12.85 -2.50
N ALA A 214 6.00 12.75 -3.68
CA ALA A 214 6.62 11.52 -4.17
C ALA A 214 7.81 11.03 -3.30
N ARG A 215 8.35 11.87 -2.40
CA ARG A 215 9.40 11.45 -1.44
C ARG A 215 8.85 10.65 -0.27
N ARG A 216 7.53 10.65 -0.07
CA ARG A 216 6.86 9.79 0.91
C ARG A 216 6.70 8.38 0.33
N GLY A 217 6.57 7.39 1.22
CA GLY A 217 6.37 5.99 0.83
C GLY A 217 5.13 5.79 -0.04
N MET A 218 5.07 4.63 -0.72
CA MET A 218 3.93 4.27 -1.57
C MET A 218 2.66 4.12 -0.72
N ILE A 219 1.52 4.59 -1.24
CA ILE A 219 0.23 4.57 -0.55
C ILE A 219 -0.81 3.77 -1.32
N TRP A 220 -1.79 3.26 -0.59
CA TRP A 220 -3.05 2.82 -1.16
C TRP A 220 -3.96 4.03 -1.38
N LEU A 221 -4.61 4.11 -2.55
CA LEU A 221 -5.67 5.10 -2.75
C LEU A 221 -6.87 4.76 -1.85
N ASP A 222 -7.56 5.82 -1.41
CA ASP A 222 -8.82 5.77 -0.67
C ASP A 222 -10.02 5.50 -1.60
N ARG A 223 -9.82 5.58 -2.92
CA ARG A 223 -10.85 5.34 -3.93
C ARG A 223 -10.27 4.82 -5.24
N ASP A 224 -11.07 4.03 -5.94
CA ASP A 224 -10.80 3.59 -7.31
C ASP A 224 -12.04 3.78 -8.20
N THR A 225 -11.82 3.90 -9.50
CA THR A 225 -12.88 3.93 -10.52
C THR A 225 -12.75 2.74 -11.47
N LEU A 226 -13.86 2.06 -11.71
CA LEU A 226 -14.01 1.10 -12.81
C LEU A 226 -14.81 1.76 -13.92
N PHE A 227 -14.13 2.09 -15.02
CA PHE A 227 -14.74 2.79 -16.14
C PHE A 227 -15.60 1.86 -16.99
N ASN A 228 -16.66 2.41 -17.57
CA ASN A 228 -17.57 1.68 -18.44
C ASN A 228 -18.14 0.41 -17.77
N PHE A 229 -18.49 0.45 -16.50
CA PHE A 229 -19.15 -0.64 -15.79
C PHE A 229 -20.53 -0.92 -16.40
N LYS A 230 -20.86 -2.18 -16.67
CA LYS A 230 -22.17 -2.54 -17.22
C LYS A 230 -23.23 -2.65 -16.12
N ASP A 231 -24.15 -1.70 -16.12
CA ASP A 231 -25.38 -1.79 -15.32
C ASP A 231 -26.34 -2.83 -15.94
N ALA A 232 -26.62 -3.90 -15.20
CA ALA A 232 -27.54 -4.96 -15.63
C ALA A 232 -28.12 -5.67 -14.39
N PRO A 233 -29.30 -6.31 -14.48
CA PRO A 233 -29.85 -7.08 -13.38
C PRO A 233 -28.85 -8.11 -12.84
N GLY A 234 -28.52 -8.00 -11.56
CA GLY A 234 -27.55 -8.88 -10.89
C GLY A 234 -26.08 -8.56 -11.18
N ALA A 235 -25.76 -7.42 -11.81
CA ALA A 235 -24.39 -6.97 -11.99
C ALA A 235 -23.70 -6.79 -10.62
N LYS A 236 -22.48 -7.32 -10.51
CA LYS A 236 -21.65 -7.25 -9.32
C LYS A 236 -20.20 -7.06 -9.72
N VAL A 237 -19.41 -6.48 -8.83
CA VAL A 237 -17.95 -6.57 -8.91
C VAL A 237 -17.52 -7.74 -8.04
N ARG A 238 -16.63 -8.58 -8.56
CA ARG A 238 -16.00 -9.65 -7.81
C ARG A 238 -14.58 -9.25 -7.45
N TYR A 239 -14.21 -9.28 -6.17
CA TYR A 239 -12.89 -8.81 -5.76
C TYR A 239 -12.21 -9.69 -4.70
N ARG A 240 -10.88 -9.64 -4.69
CA ARG A 240 -10.05 -10.23 -3.64
C ARG A 240 -8.82 -9.37 -3.35
N THR A 241 -8.20 -9.57 -2.21
CA THR A 241 -6.95 -8.92 -1.80
C THR A 241 -5.84 -9.94 -1.67
N ALA A 242 -4.66 -9.57 -2.14
CA ALA A 242 -3.44 -10.38 -2.14
C ALA A 242 -2.46 -9.83 -1.09
N TYR A 243 -1.84 -10.73 -0.35
CA TYR A 243 -0.96 -10.44 0.77
C TYR A 243 0.39 -11.12 0.61
N LEU A 244 1.46 -10.41 0.94
CA LEU A 244 2.76 -11.00 1.26
C LEU A 244 2.97 -10.90 2.78
N PRO A 245 3.19 -12.03 3.48
CA PRO A 245 3.37 -12.02 4.93
C PRO A 245 4.61 -11.20 5.36
N GLU A 246 5.64 -11.22 4.53
CA GLU A 246 6.84 -10.40 4.63
C GLU A 246 7.29 -9.99 3.21
N GLU A 247 8.10 -8.93 3.10
CA GLU A 247 8.49 -8.36 1.80
C GLU A 247 9.24 -9.36 0.90
N THR A 248 10.02 -10.25 1.50
CA THR A 248 10.85 -11.25 0.81
C THR A 248 10.15 -12.59 0.59
N ALA A 249 8.88 -12.73 0.99
CA ALA A 249 8.16 -13.98 0.87
C ALA A 249 8.07 -14.45 -0.60
N ILE A 250 8.22 -15.75 -0.83
CA ILE A 250 8.16 -16.36 -2.16
C ILE A 250 6.75 -16.64 -2.64
N ASP A 251 5.77 -16.70 -1.72
CA ASP A 251 4.38 -17.00 -2.02
C ASP A 251 3.45 -15.86 -1.62
N THR A 252 2.46 -15.60 -2.46
CA THR A 252 1.40 -14.63 -2.20
C THR A 252 0.15 -15.36 -1.69
N PHE A 253 -0.42 -14.89 -0.59
CA PHE A 253 -1.69 -15.37 -0.06
C PHE A 253 -2.84 -14.56 -0.62
N PHE A 254 -3.98 -15.21 -0.82
CA PHE A 254 -5.15 -14.60 -1.43
C PHE A 254 -6.37 -14.82 -0.56
N THR A 255 -7.14 -13.77 -0.33
CA THR A 255 -8.48 -13.93 0.20
C THR A 255 -9.37 -14.62 -0.85
N ALA A 256 -10.49 -15.19 -0.40
CA ALA A 256 -11.54 -15.63 -1.30
C ALA A 256 -12.12 -14.43 -2.07
N TYR A 257 -12.60 -14.69 -3.27
CA TYR A 257 -13.36 -13.70 -4.02
C TYR A 257 -14.70 -13.42 -3.34
N THR A 258 -15.04 -12.14 -3.20
CA THR A 258 -16.33 -11.67 -2.70
C THR A 258 -17.03 -10.87 -3.79
N ASP A 259 -18.34 -11.06 -3.93
CA ASP A 259 -19.17 -10.26 -4.82
C ASP A 259 -19.75 -9.06 -4.07
N ILE A 260 -19.60 -7.85 -4.62
CA ILE A 260 -20.13 -6.60 -4.08
C ILE A 260 -21.12 -5.96 -5.05
N GLY A 261 -22.20 -5.43 -4.49
CA GLY A 261 -23.17 -4.61 -5.21
C GLY A 261 -22.74 -3.15 -5.26
N TYR A 262 -23.64 -2.31 -5.80
CA TYR A 262 -23.47 -0.86 -5.87
C TYR A 262 -24.82 -0.17 -5.66
N LYS A 263 -24.77 1.10 -5.28
CA LYS A 263 -25.92 2.00 -5.35
C LYS A 263 -25.71 2.98 -6.51
N TYR A 264 -26.78 3.52 -7.06
CA TYR A 264 -26.64 4.64 -7.99
C TYR A 264 -26.05 5.83 -7.25
N TYR A 265 -25.08 6.50 -7.88
CA TYR A 265 -24.67 7.83 -7.47
C TYR A 265 -25.86 8.76 -7.70
N VAL A 266 -26.38 9.31 -6.62
CA VAL A 266 -27.38 10.37 -6.65
C VAL A 266 -26.62 11.64 -6.30
N PRO A 267 -26.54 12.65 -7.20
CA PRO A 267 -26.04 13.96 -6.83
C PRO A 267 -26.78 14.44 -5.58
N PRO A 268 -26.13 15.18 -4.67
CA PRO A 268 -26.85 15.79 -3.57
C PRO A 268 -27.99 16.62 -4.17
N THR A 269 -29.24 16.25 -3.90
CA THR A 269 -30.38 17.05 -4.36
C THR A 269 -30.19 18.47 -3.82
N PRO A 270 -30.29 19.51 -4.66
CA PRO A 270 -30.30 20.87 -4.20
C PRO A 270 -31.42 21.01 -3.15
N PRO A 271 -31.18 21.62 -1.98
CA PRO A 271 -32.23 21.88 -1.01
C PRO A 271 -33.41 22.63 -1.65
N SER A 272 -34.53 22.70 -0.93
CA SER A 272 -35.71 23.40 -1.45
C SER A 272 -35.32 24.82 -1.89
N LYS A 273 -35.90 25.33 -2.97
CA LYS A 273 -35.68 26.73 -3.40
C LYS A 273 -36.00 27.71 -2.26
N ASP A 274 -36.93 27.35 -1.38
CA ASP A 274 -37.33 28.17 -0.22
C ASP A 274 -36.23 28.29 0.84
N GLU A 275 -35.25 27.37 0.84
CA GLU A 275 -34.10 27.38 1.75
C GLU A 275 -32.90 28.12 1.15
N ASN A 276 -32.98 28.58 -0.10
CA ASN A 276 -31.92 29.31 -0.76
C ASN A 276 -31.76 30.70 -0.12
N LEU A 277 -30.67 30.89 0.62
CA LEU A 277 -30.31 32.15 1.27
C LEU A 277 -30.08 33.28 0.26
N ALA A 278 -29.73 32.92 -0.98
CA ALA A 278 -29.56 33.85 -2.10
C ALA A 278 -30.87 34.20 -2.81
N LEU A 279 -32.00 33.53 -2.52
CA LEU A 279 -33.26 33.75 -3.25
C LEU A 279 -33.72 35.22 -3.19
N LYS A 280 -33.96 35.80 -4.36
CA LYS A 280 -34.35 37.19 -4.63
C LYS A 280 -33.39 38.22 -4.04
N LYS A 281 -32.16 37.82 -3.74
CA LYS A 281 -31.12 38.72 -3.23
C LYS A 281 -30.49 39.53 -4.35
N LYS A 282 -29.97 40.68 -3.99
CA LYS A 282 -29.31 41.59 -4.94
C LYS A 282 -28.05 40.92 -5.47
N VAL A 283 -27.91 40.94 -6.79
CA VAL A 283 -26.72 40.48 -7.49
C VAL A 283 -26.01 41.66 -8.14
N THR A 284 -24.69 41.67 -8.04
CA THR A 284 -23.82 42.50 -8.85
C THR A 284 -23.01 41.58 -9.74
N THR A 285 -22.96 41.86 -11.03
CA THR A 285 -22.11 41.11 -11.95
C THR A 285 -21.01 41.98 -12.51
N SER A 286 -20.05 41.39 -13.21
CA SER A 286 -19.09 42.12 -14.02
C SER A 286 -19.79 42.98 -15.07
N SER A 287 -21.04 42.64 -15.44
CA SER A 287 -21.89 43.34 -16.43
C SER A 287 -23.08 44.10 -15.85
N GLY A 288 -23.47 45.18 -16.52
CA GLY A 288 -24.49 46.13 -16.04
C GLY A 288 -25.96 45.77 -16.31
N THR A 289 -26.28 44.60 -16.87
CA THR A 289 -27.67 44.21 -17.17
C THR A 289 -28.28 43.40 -16.03
N GLY A 290 -29.54 43.74 -15.67
CA GLY A 290 -30.30 43.10 -14.60
C GLY A 290 -30.32 41.58 -14.76
N THR A 291 -29.79 40.89 -13.75
CA THR A 291 -29.61 39.44 -13.78
C THR A 291 -30.66 38.75 -12.93
N THR A 292 -30.97 37.52 -13.32
CA THR A 292 -31.93 36.63 -12.67
C THR A 292 -31.25 35.53 -11.88
N LEU A 293 -29.97 35.70 -11.55
CA LEU A 293 -29.12 34.71 -10.88
C LEU A 293 -29.61 34.24 -9.50
N THR A 294 -30.68 34.82 -8.99
CA THR A 294 -31.27 34.53 -7.69
C THR A 294 -32.78 34.44 -7.77
N ASP A 295 -33.37 34.24 -8.94
CA ASP A 295 -34.83 34.24 -9.11
C ASP A 295 -35.48 32.89 -8.76
N GLY A 296 -34.66 31.87 -8.49
CA GLY A 296 -35.09 30.51 -8.23
C GLY A 296 -35.28 29.69 -9.51
N ASP A 297 -34.97 30.20 -10.69
CA ASP A 297 -35.09 29.48 -11.95
C ASP A 297 -33.76 28.83 -12.34
N ARG A 298 -33.68 27.53 -12.06
CA ARG A 298 -32.52 26.69 -12.41
C ARG A 298 -32.41 26.41 -13.92
N THR A 299 -33.41 26.78 -14.72
CA THR A 299 -33.52 26.42 -16.15
C THR A 299 -32.83 27.44 -17.06
N ASN A 300 -32.99 27.34 -18.38
CA ASN A 300 -32.36 28.25 -19.34
C ASN A 300 -33.26 29.43 -19.78
N SER A 301 -34.38 29.64 -19.10
CA SER A 301 -35.37 30.70 -19.37
C SER A 301 -34.83 32.10 -19.06
N THR A 302 -34.10 32.24 -17.95
CA THR A 302 -33.53 33.47 -17.45
C THR A 302 -32.07 33.21 -17.08
N VAL A 303 -31.14 33.93 -17.71
CA VAL A 303 -29.71 33.67 -17.55
C VAL A 303 -28.93 34.98 -17.47
N TRP A 304 -27.92 34.98 -16.62
CA TRP A 304 -26.83 35.92 -16.75
C TRP A 304 -25.88 35.48 -17.86
N GLN A 305 -25.57 36.43 -18.73
CA GLN A 305 -24.61 36.29 -19.81
C GLN A 305 -23.71 37.54 -19.78
N PRO A 306 -22.40 37.40 -19.47
CA PRO A 306 -21.49 38.54 -19.48
C PRO A 306 -21.35 39.13 -20.89
N SER A 307 -21.08 40.44 -20.97
CA SER A 307 -20.88 41.14 -22.23
C SER A 307 -19.60 40.66 -22.94
N SER A 308 -19.51 40.81 -24.26
CA SER A 308 -18.30 40.43 -24.99
C SER A 308 -17.07 41.24 -24.55
N SER A 309 -17.24 42.52 -24.21
CA SER A 309 -16.16 43.39 -23.74
C SER A 309 -15.56 42.94 -22.41
N GLU A 310 -16.36 42.34 -21.53
CA GLU A 310 -15.88 41.86 -20.23
C GLU A 310 -15.20 40.49 -20.29
N ARG A 311 -15.30 39.79 -21.41
CA ARG A 311 -14.56 38.54 -21.60
C ARG A 311 -13.12 38.77 -22.05
N ALA A 312 -12.72 40.02 -22.29
CA ALA A 312 -11.40 40.39 -22.80
C ALA A 312 -10.27 40.05 -21.82
N ASP A 313 -10.51 40.13 -20.51
CA ASP A 313 -9.54 39.70 -19.48
C ASP A 313 -9.67 38.21 -19.12
N LEU A 314 -10.52 37.48 -19.85
CA LEU A 314 -10.85 36.06 -19.65
C LEU A 314 -11.34 35.74 -18.23
N ASN A 315 -11.85 36.72 -17.48
CA ASN A 315 -12.31 36.52 -16.11
C ASN A 315 -13.59 37.30 -15.83
N VAL A 316 -14.70 36.58 -15.77
CA VAL A 316 -16.02 37.14 -15.48
C VAL A 316 -16.47 36.74 -14.08
N TRP A 317 -17.31 37.55 -13.46
CA TRP A 317 -17.70 37.31 -12.07
C TRP A 317 -19.07 37.87 -11.73
N PHE A 318 -19.66 37.33 -10.67
CA PHE A 318 -20.82 37.90 -10.01
C PHE A 318 -20.74 37.67 -8.51
N TYR A 319 -21.43 38.50 -7.73
CA TYR A 319 -21.61 38.28 -6.31
C TYR A 319 -23.04 38.61 -5.87
N VAL A 320 -23.50 37.87 -4.87
CA VAL A 320 -24.79 38.03 -4.22
C VAL A 320 -24.59 38.73 -2.88
N ASP A 321 -25.40 39.74 -2.57
CA ASP A 321 -25.54 40.32 -1.22
C ASP A 321 -26.68 39.61 -0.47
N LEU A 322 -26.33 38.75 0.49
CA LEU A 322 -27.32 38.02 1.31
C LEU A 322 -28.10 38.97 2.25
N GLY A 323 -27.68 40.22 2.40
CA GLY A 323 -28.29 41.27 3.22
C GLY A 323 -27.69 41.36 4.62
N SER A 324 -27.18 40.25 5.16
CA SER A 324 -26.44 40.17 6.42
C SER A 324 -25.45 39.01 6.37
N ALA A 325 -24.50 38.98 7.30
CA ALA A 325 -23.59 37.85 7.43
C ALA A 325 -24.34 36.64 8.03
N VAL A 326 -24.40 35.55 7.27
CA VAL A 326 -25.08 34.31 7.64
C VAL A 326 -24.10 33.13 7.54
N ASP A 327 -24.39 32.07 8.30
CA ASP A 327 -23.69 30.81 8.15
C ASP A 327 -24.17 30.11 6.86
N PHE A 328 -23.23 29.57 6.10
CA PHE A 328 -23.50 28.74 4.93
C PHE A 328 -22.43 27.65 4.84
N ASN A 329 -22.76 26.54 4.19
CA ASN A 329 -21.80 25.46 3.93
C ASN A 329 -21.97 24.86 2.54
N THR A 330 -22.89 25.39 1.73
CA THR A 330 -23.13 24.91 0.38
C THR A 330 -23.37 26.09 -0.55
N VAL A 331 -22.75 26.06 -1.74
CA VAL A 331 -23.03 26.99 -2.83
C VAL A 331 -23.21 26.19 -4.10
N GLN A 332 -24.29 26.43 -4.83
CA GLN A 332 -24.56 25.76 -6.09
C GLN A 332 -24.66 26.78 -7.22
N THR A 333 -24.15 26.43 -8.39
CA THR A 333 -24.20 27.28 -9.59
C THR A 333 -24.60 26.44 -10.80
N TYR A 334 -25.52 26.98 -11.61
CA TYR A 334 -26.09 26.30 -12.76
C TYR A 334 -25.56 26.91 -14.06
N PHE A 335 -24.65 26.20 -14.72
CA PHE A 335 -24.00 26.60 -15.97
C PHE A 335 -24.76 26.03 -17.16
N ILE A 336 -25.47 26.89 -17.89
CA ILE A 336 -26.38 26.50 -18.97
C ILE A 336 -25.66 26.37 -20.31
N LYS A 337 -24.66 27.21 -20.56
CA LYS A 337 -23.99 27.29 -21.87
C LYS A 337 -22.48 27.35 -21.74
N ASP A 338 -21.80 26.63 -22.63
CA ASP A 338 -20.34 26.53 -22.72
C ASP A 338 -19.60 26.21 -21.40
N PRO A 339 -20.12 25.38 -20.46
CA PRO A 339 -19.37 25.05 -19.24
C PRO A 339 -18.03 24.40 -19.55
N GLY A 340 -17.94 23.61 -20.63
CA GLY A 340 -16.70 23.00 -21.12
C GLY A 340 -15.58 23.98 -21.53
N LYS A 341 -15.87 25.29 -21.62
CA LYS A 341 -14.89 26.34 -21.94
C LYS A 341 -14.49 27.18 -20.72
N ILE A 342 -14.97 26.84 -19.53
CA ILE A 342 -14.49 27.42 -18.27
C ILE A 342 -13.18 26.74 -17.88
N THR A 343 -12.15 27.53 -17.58
CA THR A 343 -10.80 27.05 -17.21
C THR A 343 -10.63 26.90 -15.71
N TYR A 344 -11.34 27.70 -14.92
CA TYR A 344 -11.50 27.52 -13.49
C TYR A 344 -12.74 28.29 -13.00
N TYR A 345 -13.24 27.94 -11.83
CA TYR A 345 -14.12 28.82 -11.07
C TYR A 345 -13.82 28.71 -9.58
N GLU A 346 -14.08 29.78 -8.85
CA GLU A 346 -13.90 29.82 -7.40
C GLU A 346 -15.09 30.46 -6.71
N VAL A 347 -15.36 29.96 -5.50
CA VAL A 347 -16.32 30.55 -4.56
C VAL A 347 -15.53 31.36 -3.55
N LEU A 348 -15.81 32.64 -3.50
CA LEU A 348 -15.25 33.59 -2.56
C LEU A 348 -16.35 34.13 -1.65
N TYR A 349 -15.99 34.56 -0.45
CA TYR A 349 -16.94 35.17 0.47
C TYR A 349 -16.31 36.24 1.34
N THR A 350 -17.13 37.14 1.86
CA THR A 350 -16.71 38.13 2.85
C THR A 350 -17.85 38.50 3.80
N GLU A 351 -17.48 38.87 5.03
CA GLU A 351 -18.39 39.34 6.08
C GLU A 351 -18.49 40.88 6.09
N ALA A 352 -17.84 41.55 5.13
CA ALA A 352 -17.87 43.00 5.00
C ALA A 352 -19.32 43.52 4.97
N ALA A 353 -19.56 44.71 5.51
CA ALA A 353 -20.88 45.33 5.50
C ALA A 353 -21.25 45.86 4.09
N THR A 354 -20.26 46.26 3.31
CA THR A 354 -20.39 46.74 1.92
C THR A 354 -19.19 46.27 1.10
N ILE A 355 -19.31 46.30 -0.23
CA ILE A 355 -18.21 46.01 -1.15
C ILE A 355 -17.53 47.32 -1.57
N ALA A 356 -16.22 47.38 -1.37
CA ALA A 356 -15.31 48.45 -1.77
C ALA A 356 -14.10 47.85 -2.53
N THR A 357 -13.28 48.71 -3.15
CA THR A 357 -12.13 48.29 -3.98
C THR A 357 -11.08 47.48 -3.22
N ASP A 358 -10.95 47.68 -1.92
CA ASP A 358 -9.98 47.02 -1.04
C ASP A 358 -10.58 45.85 -0.24
N THR A 359 -11.84 45.50 -0.51
CA THR A 359 -12.56 44.43 0.21
C THR A 359 -11.79 43.12 0.15
N LYS A 360 -11.54 42.55 1.33
CA LYS A 360 -10.85 41.27 1.45
C LYS A 360 -11.85 40.13 1.29
N TRP A 361 -11.60 39.29 0.29
CA TRP A 361 -12.35 38.09 0.01
C TRP A 361 -11.59 36.87 0.52
N LYS A 362 -12.29 35.99 1.24
CA LYS A 362 -11.80 34.67 1.65
C LYS A 362 -12.22 33.66 0.58
N ARG A 363 -11.33 32.73 0.21
CA ARG A 363 -11.67 31.64 -0.72
C ARG A 363 -12.31 30.48 0.03
N ALA A 364 -13.52 30.10 -0.37
CA ALA A 364 -14.20 28.90 0.12
C ALA A 364 -13.87 27.68 -0.74
N TYR A 365 -13.76 27.87 -2.06
CA TYR A 365 -13.59 26.79 -3.02
C TYR A 365 -12.88 27.27 -4.28
N ILE A 366 -12.14 26.37 -4.92
CA ILE A 366 -11.66 26.55 -6.28
C ILE A 366 -11.64 25.20 -6.99
N LYS A 367 -12.11 25.18 -8.24
CA LYS A 367 -11.96 24.05 -9.15
C LYS A 367 -11.26 24.55 -10.40
N PHE A 368 -10.16 23.88 -10.73
CA PHE A 368 -9.50 24.03 -12.02
C PHE A 368 -10.11 23.04 -13.02
N GLY A 369 -10.41 23.51 -14.22
CA GLY A 369 -11.14 22.79 -15.24
C GLY A 369 -12.63 23.16 -15.32
N ALA A 370 -13.28 22.62 -16.34
CA ALA A 370 -14.68 22.88 -16.62
C ALA A 370 -15.59 22.38 -15.48
N PRO A 371 -16.62 23.16 -15.08
CA PRO A 371 -17.69 22.65 -14.27
C PRO A 371 -18.55 21.66 -15.05
N GLU A 372 -19.33 20.86 -14.32
CA GLU A 372 -20.48 20.18 -14.92
C GLU A 372 -21.59 21.23 -15.20
N THR A 373 -22.70 20.85 -15.84
CA THR A 373 -23.82 21.78 -16.11
C THR A 373 -24.43 22.37 -14.82
N GLU A 374 -24.28 21.66 -13.72
CA GLU A 374 -24.50 22.16 -12.37
C GLU A 374 -23.31 21.72 -11.53
N ASP A 375 -22.84 22.61 -10.65
CA ASP A 375 -21.79 22.26 -9.71
C ASP A 375 -22.15 22.76 -8.33
N ILE A 376 -21.86 21.91 -7.34
CA ILE A 376 -22.14 22.16 -5.94
C ILE A 376 -20.82 22.17 -5.15
N PHE A 377 -20.53 23.31 -4.55
CA PHE A 377 -19.56 23.40 -3.48
C PHE A 377 -20.22 22.98 -2.16
N VAL A 378 -19.54 22.11 -1.42
CA VAL A 378 -19.88 21.77 -0.04
C VAL A 378 -18.64 21.97 0.81
N SER A 379 -18.77 22.78 1.86
CA SER A 379 -17.72 23.06 2.83
C SER A 379 -17.66 21.94 3.86
N THR A 380 -16.52 21.25 3.91
CA THR A 380 -16.30 20.14 4.83
C THR A 380 -14.98 20.26 5.55
N ASN A 381 -14.81 19.48 6.61
CA ASN A 381 -13.51 19.25 7.24
C ASN A 381 -12.53 18.59 6.27
N ALA A 382 -11.24 18.55 6.63
CA ALA A 382 -10.15 18.15 5.73
C ALA A 382 -10.28 16.73 5.16
N ASP A 383 -11.02 15.86 5.84
CA ASP A 383 -11.32 14.47 5.48
C ASP A 383 -12.70 14.29 4.81
N ASN A 384 -13.43 15.39 4.56
CA ASN A 384 -14.75 15.40 3.91
C ASN A 384 -15.84 14.60 4.65
N THR A 385 -15.76 14.50 5.98
CA THR A 385 -16.66 13.69 6.82
C THR A 385 -17.74 14.51 7.53
N ALA A 386 -17.56 15.81 7.70
CA ALA A 386 -18.52 16.69 8.37
C ALA A 386 -18.61 18.07 7.70
N LEU A 387 -19.81 18.64 7.67
CA LEU A 387 -20.04 20.00 7.18
C LEU A 387 -19.37 21.02 8.09
N VAL A 388 -18.65 21.97 7.47
CA VAL A 388 -18.05 23.12 8.15
C VAL A 388 -18.80 24.38 7.71
N ASN A 389 -19.39 25.09 8.67
CA ASN A 389 -20.06 26.35 8.40
C ASN A 389 -19.05 27.48 8.19
N LEU A 390 -19.13 28.11 7.03
CA LEU A 390 -18.50 29.39 6.73
C LEU A 390 -19.48 30.51 7.08
N LYS A 391 -18.97 31.70 7.38
CA LYS A 391 -19.80 32.87 7.67
C LYS A 391 -19.52 33.96 6.64
N GLY A 392 -20.55 34.46 5.97
CA GLY A 392 -20.40 35.46 4.91
C GLY A 392 -21.69 36.22 4.64
N ARG A 393 -21.56 37.50 4.23
CA ARG A 393 -22.66 38.33 3.71
C ARG A 393 -22.66 38.35 2.19
N PHE A 394 -21.49 38.47 1.59
CA PHE A 394 -21.35 38.48 0.14
C PHE A 394 -20.71 37.19 -0.32
N ILE A 395 -21.33 36.53 -1.30
CA ILE A 395 -20.83 35.31 -1.93
C ILE A 395 -20.52 35.64 -3.39
N LYS A 396 -19.27 35.46 -3.81
CA LYS A 396 -18.79 35.79 -5.15
C LYS A 396 -18.35 34.55 -5.89
N ILE A 397 -18.75 34.45 -7.15
CA ILE A 397 -18.24 33.47 -8.10
C ILE A 397 -17.34 34.20 -9.08
N ASN A 398 -16.08 33.81 -9.15
CA ASN A 398 -15.18 34.18 -10.25
C ASN A 398 -15.08 33.00 -11.21
N ILE A 399 -15.07 33.28 -12.52
CA ILE A 399 -15.05 32.28 -13.58
C ILE A 399 -13.98 32.66 -14.60
N GLY A 400 -12.96 31.82 -14.72
CA GLY A 400 -11.96 31.90 -15.77
C GLY A 400 -12.47 31.29 -17.07
N LEU A 401 -12.24 31.97 -18.18
CA LEU A 401 -12.66 31.56 -19.52
C LEU A 401 -11.45 31.06 -20.32
N ARG A 402 -11.71 30.16 -21.27
CA ARG A 402 -10.67 29.64 -22.17
C ARG A 402 -10.24 30.66 -23.21
N ASP A 403 -11.18 31.42 -23.74
CA ASP A 403 -11.00 32.40 -24.81
C ASP A 403 -12.12 33.45 -24.79
N GLU A 404 -11.93 34.59 -25.46
CA GLU A 404 -12.91 35.70 -25.48
C GLU A 404 -14.23 35.32 -26.19
N ALA A 405 -14.18 34.30 -27.06
CA ALA A 405 -15.32 33.77 -27.79
C ALA A 405 -16.22 32.87 -26.93
N THR A 406 -15.79 32.53 -25.72
CA THR A 406 -16.52 31.68 -24.77
C THR A 406 -17.80 32.37 -24.32
N ASN A 407 -18.97 31.81 -24.66
CA ASN A 407 -20.26 32.43 -24.37
C ASN A 407 -20.96 31.71 -23.23
N ILE A 408 -20.49 31.96 -22.00
CA ILE A 408 -21.07 31.35 -20.81
C ILE A 408 -22.45 31.93 -20.49
N ASN A 409 -23.36 31.05 -20.06
CA ASN A 409 -24.63 31.44 -19.47
C ASN A 409 -24.75 30.75 -18.11
N VAL A 410 -25.14 31.52 -17.08
CA VAL A 410 -25.43 31.01 -15.74
C VAL A 410 -26.87 31.36 -15.42
N SER A 411 -27.69 30.38 -15.06
CA SER A 411 -29.10 30.63 -14.72
C SER A 411 -29.26 31.07 -13.27
N GLU A 412 -28.61 30.35 -12.35
CA GLU A 412 -28.87 30.51 -10.92
C GLU A 412 -27.61 30.30 -10.08
N ILE A 413 -27.52 31.04 -8.97
CA ILE A 413 -26.69 30.73 -7.81
C ILE A 413 -27.57 30.53 -6.57
N GLU A 414 -27.33 29.42 -5.90
CA GLU A 414 -28.02 29.09 -4.66
C GLU A 414 -27.01 28.96 -3.51
N VAL A 415 -27.39 29.43 -2.32
CA VAL A 415 -26.55 29.40 -1.11
C VAL A 415 -27.35 28.77 0.00
N TYR A 416 -26.78 27.76 0.68
CA TYR A 416 -27.49 27.00 1.70
C TYR A 416 -26.66 26.78 2.97
N LYS A 417 -27.37 26.56 4.07
CA LYS A 417 -26.86 26.00 5.32
C LYS A 417 -27.50 24.62 5.52
N LYS A 418 -26.78 23.56 5.15
CA LYS A 418 -27.22 22.17 5.38
C LYS A 418 -26.91 21.72 6.80
N ASP A 419 -27.78 20.92 7.39
CA ASP A 419 -27.54 20.36 8.72
C ASP A 419 -26.67 19.10 8.69
N LYS A 420 -26.66 18.36 7.56
CA LYS A 420 -25.91 17.10 7.38
C LYS A 420 -25.47 16.94 5.91
N LEU A 421 -24.38 16.18 5.71
CA LEU A 421 -23.84 15.81 4.40
C LEU A 421 -24.77 14.86 3.63
#